data_AF-A0A6A6BM36-F1
#
_entry.id   AF-A0A6A6BM36-F1
#
_cell.length_a   1.000
_cell.length_b   1.000
_cell.length_c   1.000
_cell.angle_alpha   90.00
_cell.angle_beta   90.00
_cell.angle_gamma   90.00
#
_symmetry.space_group_name_H-M   'P 1'
#
loop_
_entity.id
_entity.type
_entity.pdbx_description
1 polymer ?
#
loop_
_entity_poly.entity_id
_entity_poly.type
_entity_poly.pdbx_seq_one_letter_code
_entity_poly.pdbx_strand_id
1 'polypeptide(L)'
;MNFKDVLVAMDIVEGMKPCLGLECAGVVSSVGAKVQEFTVGDRVIAVEHGCFSTRLVIPASLLVKIPDSLSFEDASTMPCVYATAVHALVNVGGLSKGQTVLIYSACGGVGIAAIQLC
;
A
#
# COMPACT_ATOMS: atom_id res chain seq x y z
N MET A 1 -2.17 3.46 -7.62
CA MET A 1 -1.79 2.82 -8.90
C MET A 1 -0.29 2.64 -8.90
N ASN A 2 0.18 1.42 -9.15
CA ASN A 2 1.58 1.03 -9.12
C ASN A 2 2.05 0.65 -10.52
N PHE A 3 3.38 0.61 -10.76
CA PHE A 3 3.92 0.18 -12.05
C PHE A 3 3.53 -1.26 -12.40
N LYS A 4 3.28 -2.11 -11.38
CA LYS A 4 2.68 -3.44 -11.57
C LYS A 4 1.37 -3.38 -12.36
N ASP A 5 0.50 -2.42 -12.05
CA ASP A 5 -0.81 -2.30 -12.70
C ASP A 5 -0.65 -2.06 -14.22
N VAL A 6 0.37 -1.29 -14.61
CA VAL A 6 0.72 -1.05 -16.02
C VAL A 6 1.21 -2.33 -16.68
N LEU A 7 2.13 -3.07 -16.05
CA LEU A 7 2.65 -4.33 -16.59
C LEU A 7 1.57 -5.40 -16.76
N VAL A 8 0.63 -5.47 -15.83
CA VAL A 8 -0.54 -6.35 -15.92
C VAL A 8 -1.47 -5.91 -17.05
N ALA A 9 -1.74 -4.61 -17.19
CA ALA A 9 -2.58 -4.09 -18.27
C ALA A 9 -1.97 -4.30 -19.67
N MET A 10 -0.64 -4.38 -19.76
CA MET A 10 0.10 -4.66 -21.00
C MET A 10 0.30 -6.16 -21.28
N ASP A 11 -0.22 -7.05 -20.43
CA ASP A 11 -0.03 -8.50 -20.53
C ASP A 11 1.45 -8.93 -20.50
N ILE A 12 2.30 -8.13 -19.86
CA ILE A 12 3.73 -8.46 -19.65
C ILE A 12 3.90 -9.37 -18.43
N VAL A 13 3.04 -9.21 -17.42
CA VAL A 13 3.05 -9.99 -16.18
C VAL A 13 1.66 -10.55 -15.93
N GLU A 14 1.58 -11.84 -15.61
CA GLU A 14 0.34 -12.46 -15.16
C GLU A 14 -0.13 -11.83 -13.85
N GLY A 15 -1.35 -11.27 -13.85
CA GLY A 15 -1.98 -10.75 -12.65
C GLY A 15 -2.77 -11.83 -11.89
N MET A 16 -2.74 -11.79 -10.56
CA MET A 16 -3.71 -12.54 -9.74
C MET A 16 -5.11 -11.95 -9.95
N LYS A 17 -6.16 -12.74 -10.21
CA LYS A 17 -7.52 -12.19 -10.38
C LYS A 17 -8.20 -11.94 -9.03
N PRO A 18 -8.81 -10.77 -8.77
CA PRO A 18 -8.84 -9.53 -9.59
C PRO A 18 -7.49 -8.78 -9.61
N CYS A 19 -7.06 -8.31 -10.79
CA CYS A 19 -5.62 -8.05 -11.05
C CYS A 19 -5.14 -6.60 -10.94
N LEU A 20 -6.03 -5.61 -11.01
CA LEU A 20 -5.66 -4.21 -11.00
C LEU A 20 -5.94 -3.54 -9.66
N GLY A 21 -4.98 -2.72 -9.23
CA GLY A 21 -4.98 -2.10 -7.92
C GLY A 21 -4.41 -3.04 -6.87
N LEU A 22 -3.49 -2.49 -6.08
CA LEU A 22 -2.80 -3.19 -4.99
C LEU A 22 -3.04 -2.55 -3.62
N GLU A 23 -3.65 -1.38 -3.59
CA GLU A 23 -3.89 -0.61 -2.39
C GLU A 23 -5.07 0.33 -2.59
N CYS A 24 -5.76 0.64 -1.51
CA CYS A 24 -6.85 1.62 -1.50
C CYS A 24 -6.94 2.32 -0.14
N ALA A 25 -7.74 3.39 -0.11
CA ALA A 25 -8.18 4.06 1.09
C ALA A 25 -9.70 4.21 1.05
N GLY A 26 -10.36 4.17 2.21
CA GLY A 26 -11.81 4.29 2.27
C GLY A 26 -12.37 4.17 3.67
N VAL A 27 -13.66 3.83 3.75
CA VAL A 27 -14.41 3.73 5.00
C VAL A 27 -14.93 2.31 5.19
N VAL A 28 -14.78 1.78 6.40
CA VAL A 28 -15.33 0.47 6.76
C VAL A 28 -16.86 0.53 6.72
N SER A 29 -17.48 -0.26 5.83
CA SER A 29 -18.95 -0.34 5.73
C SER A 29 -19.58 -1.52 6.48
N SER A 30 -18.79 -2.55 6.78
CA SER A 30 -19.22 -3.75 7.48
C SER A 30 -18.02 -4.46 8.11
N VAL A 31 -18.22 -5.08 9.27
CA VAL A 31 -17.15 -5.76 10.02
C VAL A 31 -17.56 -7.21 10.25
N GLY A 32 -16.62 -8.15 10.04
CA GLY A 32 -16.86 -9.56 10.29
C GLY A 32 -17.00 -9.85 11.79
N ALA A 33 -17.81 -10.85 12.16
CA ALA A 33 -18.17 -11.13 13.56
C ALA A 33 -17.00 -11.39 14.53
N LYS A 34 -15.81 -11.71 14.01
CA LYS A 34 -14.60 -11.98 14.81
C LYS A 34 -13.59 -10.83 14.84
N VAL A 35 -13.84 -9.75 14.10
CA VAL A 35 -12.96 -8.57 14.02
C VAL A 35 -13.39 -7.59 15.11
N GLN A 36 -12.45 -7.14 15.94
CA GLN A 36 -12.73 -6.30 17.12
C GLN A 36 -12.04 -4.93 17.04
N GLU A 37 -10.99 -4.84 16.24
CA GLU A 37 -10.12 -3.68 16.08
C GLU A 37 -10.72 -2.59 15.15
N PHE A 38 -11.72 -2.94 14.34
CA PHE A 38 -12.40 -2.04 13.41
C PHE A 38 -13.90 -1.95 13.68
N THR A 39 -14.47 -0.79 13.38
CA THR A 39 -15.89 -0.48 13.47
C THR A 39 -16.37 0.22 12.20
N VAL A 40 -17.67 0.15 11.91
CA VAL A 40 -18.25 0.87 10.76
C VAL A 40 -18.02 2.36 10.90
N GLY A 41 -17.54 3.00 9.83
CA GLY A 41 -17.18 4.42 9.83
C GLY A 41 -15.69 4.70 10.00
N ASP A 42 -14.88 3.71 10.42
CA ASP A 42 -13.43 3.87 10.50
C ASP A 42 -12.84 4.21 9.11
N ARG A 43 -12.00 5.25 9.07
CA ARG A 43 -11.17 5.60 7.91
C ARG A 43 -9.96 4.68 7.88
N VAL A 44 -9.74 3.99 6.76
CA VAL A 44 -8.69 2.97 6.64
C VAL A 44 -7.94 3.06 5.33
N ILE A 45 -6.71 2.57 5.36
CA ILE A 45 -5.92 2.17 4.17
C ILE A 45 -5.73 0.66 4.15
N ALA A 46 -5.53 0.11 2.96
CA ALA A 46 -5.38 -1.32 2.74
C ALA A 46 -4.31 -1.63 1.69
N VAL A 47 -3.71 -2.82 1.80
CA VAL A 47 -2.96 -3.47 0.71
C VAL A 47 -3.71 -4.74 0.32
N GLU A 48 -4.30 -4.77 -0.86
CA GLU A 48 -5.02 -5.95 -1.38
C GLU A 48 -5.13 -5.89 -2.91
N HIS A 49 -5.30 -7.03 -3.56
CA HIS A 49 -5.55 -7.13 -4.99
C HIS A 49 -6.98 -6.69 -5.36
N GLY A 50 -7.15 -6.11 -6.54
CA GLY A 50 -8.46 -5.68 -7.03
C GLY A 50 -8.94 -4.35 -6.44
N CYS A 51 -8.04 -3.58 -5.83
CA CYS A 51 -8.38 -2.32 -5.16
C CYS A 51 -8.97 -1.26 -6.09
N PHE A 52 -8.89 -1.43 -7.42
CA PHE A 52 -9.68 -0.63 -8.37
C PHE A 52 -11.14 -1.09 -8.41
N SER A 53 -11.79 -1.06 -7.24
CA SER A 53 -13.21 -1.38 -7.07
C SER A 53 -13.83 -0.40 -6.09
N THR A 54 -15.16 -0.28 -6.10
CA THR A 54 -15.90 0.58 -5.17
C THR A 54 -16.16 -0.08 -3.81
N ARG A 55 -16.03 -1.42 -3.73
CA ARG A 55 -16.13 -2.22 -2.51
C ARG A 55 -15.20 -3.42 -2.59
N LEU A 56 -14.56 -3.75 -1.48
CA LEU A 56 -13.76 -4.98 -1.29
C LEU A 56 -14.01 -5.56 0.10
N VAL A 57 -13.80 -6.87 0.22
CA VAL A 57 -13.71 -7.56 1.51
C VAL A 57 -12.23 -7.89 1.74
N ILE A 58 -11.65 -7.32 2.78
CA ILE A 58 -10.22 -7.39 3.06
C ILE A 58 -10.03 -7.98 4.46
N PRO A 59 -9.07 -8.91 4.65
CA PRO A 59 -8.68 -9.36 5.99
C PRO A 59 -8.26 -8.17 6.87
N ALA A 60 -8.73 -8.15 8.12
CA ALA A 60 -8.43 -7.04 9.03
C ALA A 60 -6.92 -6.84 9.28
N SER A 61 -6.11 -7.90 9.14
CA SER A 61 -4.65 -7.85 9.23
C SER A 61 -3.97 -7.06 8.10
N LEU A 62 -4.69 -6.75 7.02
CA LEU A 62 -4.19 -5.95 5.89
C LEU A 62 -4.76 -4.52 5.88
N LEU A 63 -5.46 -4.13 6.96
CA LEU A 63 -6.03 -2.80 7.15
C LEU A 63 -5.30 -2.04 8.24
N VAL A 64 -5.22 -0.72 8.07
CA VAL A 64 -4.71 0.21 9.09
C VAL A 64 -5.61 1.43 9.14
N LYS A 65 -5.95 1.92 10.34
CA LYS A 65 -6.72 3.16 10.51
C LYS A 65 -5.86 4.36 10.13
N ILE A 66 -6.47 5.36 9.50
CA ILE A 66 -5.83 6.64 9.20
C ILE A 66 -6.47 7.77 10.01
N PRO A 67 -5.70 8.82 10.38
CA PRO A 67 -6.26 9.97 11.07
C PRO A 67 -7.20 10.78 10.18
N ASP A 68 -8.11 11.54 10.78
CA ASP A 68 -9.06 12.41 10.07
C ASP A 68 -8.37 13.50 9.25
N SER A 69 -7.17 13.91 9.66
CA SER A 69 -6.37 14.92 8.97
C SER A 69 -5.74 14.44 7.67
N LEU A 70 -5.69 13.13 7.41
CA LEU A 70 -5.10 12.57 6.21
C LEU A 70 -6.19 12.31 5.16
N SER A 71 -6.07 12.93 3.99
CA SER A 71 -7.00 12.74 2.88
C SER A 71 -6.96 11.30 2.36
N PHE A 72 -8.04 10.82 1.73
CA PHE A 72 -8.04 9.47 1.17
C PHE A 72 -7.12 9.39 -0.06
N GLU A 73 -7.05 10.49 -0.80
CA GLU A 73 -6.19 10.68 -1.96
C GLU A 73 -4.73 10.45 -1.57
N ASP A 74 -4.24 11.17 -0.56
CA ASP A 74 -2.86 11.00 -0.07
C ASP A 74 -2.65 9.62 0.52
N ALA A 75 -3.58 9.17 1.38
CA ALA A 75 -3.47 7.89 2.08
C ALA A 75 -3.38 6.69 1.11
N SER A 76 -4.11 6.73 -0.01
CA SER A 76 -4.12 5.68 -1.02
C SER A 76 -2.80 5.50 -1.78
N THR A 77 -1.85 6.44 -1.64
CA THR A 77 -0.55 6.40 -2.32
C THR A 77 0.57 5.78 -1.48
N MET A 78 0.32 5.54 -0.20
CA MET A 78 1.37 5.21 0.78
C MET A 78 1.65 3.71 0.94
N PRO A 79 0.65 2.82 1.07
CA PRO A 79 0.86 1.46 1.56
C PRO A 79 1.91 0.66 0.79
N CYS A 80 1.79 0.51 -0.51
CA CYS A 80 2.68 -0.30 -1.34
C CYS A 80 4.09 0.27 -1.36
N VAL A 81 4.24 1.57 -1.59
CA VAL A 81 5.56 2.17 -1.79
C VAL A 81 6.38 2.19 -0.50
N TYR A 82 5.75 2.56 0.63
CA TYR A 82 6.44 2.57 1.92
C TYR A 82 6.66 1.17 2.47
N ALA A 83 5.70 0.24 2.36
CA ALA A 83 5.92 -1.14 2.80
C ALA A 83 7.07 -1.79 2.01
N THR A 84 7.15 -1.54 0.70
CA THR A 84 8.25 -2.03 -0.15
C THR A 84 9.58 -1.43 0.28
N ALA A 85 9.64 -0.10 0.47
CA ALA A 85 10.88 0.57 0.85
C ALA A 85 11.37 0.15 2.24
N VAL A 86 10.48 0.05 3.23
CA VAL A 86 10.82 -0.46 4.59
C VAL A 86 11.30 -1.90 4.52
N HIS A 87 10.58 -2.78 3.80
CA HIS A 87 10.99 -4.17 3.68
C HIS A 87 12.38 -4.30 3.02
N ALA A 88 12.61 -3.58 1.92
CA ALA A 88 13.87 -3.65 1.19
C ALA A 88 15.04 -3.07 1.98
N LEU A 89 14.89 -1.88 2.57
CA LEU A 89 15.99 -1.17 3.23
C LEU A 89 16.22 -1.65 4.66
N VAL A 90 15.15 -1.83 5.45
CA VAL A 90 15.26 -2.16 6.88
C VAL A 90 15.33 -3.67 7.08
N ASN A 91 14.35 -4.41 6.58
CA ASN A 91 14.21 -5.82 6.91
C ASN A 91 15.21 -6.71 6.15
N VAL A 92 15.42 -6.42 4.86
CA VAL A 92 16.34 -7.19 4.00
C VAL A 92 17.73 -6.55 3.95
N GLY A 93 17.79 -5.24 3.72
CA GLY A 93 19.05 -4.51 3.53
C GLY A 93 19.81 -4.19 4.82
N GLY A 94 19.15 -4.21 5.98
CA GLY A 94 19.77 -3.87 7.27
C GLY A 94 20.37 -2.46 7.31
N LEU A 95 19.78 -1.51 6.60
CA LEU A 95 20.29 -0.15 6.45
C LEU A 95 20.49 0.50 7.83
N SER A 96 21.67 1.07 8.02
CA SER A 96 22.11 1.71 9.26
C SER A 96 22.66 3.09 8.99
N LYS A 97 22.59 3.96 10.01
CA LYS A 97 23.06 5.35 9.93
C LYS A 97 24.51 5.43 9.43
N GLY A 98 24.75 6.30 8.46
CA GLY A 98 26.08 6.54 7.87
C GLY A 98 26.43 5.64 6.69
N GLN A 99 25.56 4.69 6.32
CA GLN A 99 25.69 3.93 5.09
C GLN A 99 25.17 4.72 3.88
N THR A 100 25.71 4.40 2.70
CA THR A 100 25.23 4.94 1.42
C THR A 100 24.41 3.88 0.70
N VAL A 101 23.30 4.29 0.09
CA VAL A 101 22.42 3.43 -0.71
C VAL A 101 22.26 3.99 -2.12
N LEU A 102 22.22 3.11 -3.13
CA LEU A 102 21.88 3.47 -4.50
C LEU A 102 20.38 3.28 -4.72
N ILE A 103 19.68 4.36 -5.10
CA ILE A 103 18.24 4.35 -5.38
C ILE A 103 18.02 4.59 -6.89
N TYR A 104 17.57 3.56 -7.60
CA TYR A 104 17.11 3.69 -8.98
C TYR A 104 15.71 4.32 -9.02
N SER A 105 15.40 5.00 -10.13
CA SER A 105 14.09 5.63 -10.36
C SER A 105 13.64 6.49 -9.17
N ALA A 106 14.56 7.29 -8.61
CA ALA A 106 14.38 8.10 -7.42
C ALA A 106 13.15 9.02 -7.44
N CYS A 107 12.70 9.48 -8.61
CA CYS A 107 11.50 10.29 -8.77
C CYS A 107 10.19 9.50 -8.81
N GLY A 108 10.23 8.16 -8.78
CA GLY A 108 9.06 7.30 -8.68
C GLY A 108 8.62 7.08 -7.23
N GLY A 109 7.40 6.57 -7.02
CA GLY A 109 6.81 6.44 -5.67
C GLY A 109 7.68 5.67 -4.67
N VAL A 110 8.19 4.49 -5.06
CA VAL A 110 9.11 3.71 -4.20
C VAL A 110 10.45 4.44 -3.99
N GLY A 111 10.95 5.15 -5.00
CA GLY A 111 12.18 5.92 -4.92
C GLY A 111 12.07 7.08 -3.92
N ILE A 112 10.98 7.83 -3.98
CA ILE A 112 10.67 8.92 -3.04
C ILE A 112 10.51 8.36 -1.62
N ALA A 113 9.75 7.28 -1.44
CA ALA A 113 9.59 6.64 -0.14
C ALA A 113 10.93 6.14 0.43
N ALA A 114 11.79 5.55 -0.40
CA ALA A 114 13.13 5.13 0.00
C ALA A 114 14.00 6.32 0.43
N ILE A 115 13.97 7.45 -0.29
CA ILE A 115 14.71 8.66 0.08
C ILE A 115 14.24 9.20 1.43
N GLN A 116 12.95 9.17 1.72
CA GLN A 116 12.40 9.65 2.99
C GLN A 116 12.77 8.76 4.19
N LEU A 117 13.13 7.50 3.95
CA LEU A 117 13.56 6.56 4.99
C LEU A 117 15.07 6.56 5.26
N CYS A 118 15.86 7.14 4.36
CA CYS A 118 17.31 7.27 4.49
C CYS A 118 17.70 8.49 5.34
#